data_AF-A0A941XQE0-F1
#
_entry.id   AF-A0A941XQE0-F1
#
_cell.length_a   1.000
_cell.length_b   1.000
_cell.length_c   1.000
_cell.angle_alpha   90.00
_cell.angle_beta   90.00
_cell.angle_gamma   90.00
#
_symmetry.space_group_name_H-M   'P 1'
#
loop_
_entity.id
_entity.type
_entity.pdbx_description
1 polymer ?
#
loop_
_entity_poly.entity_id
_entity_poly.type
_entity_poly.pdbx_seq_one_letter_code
_entity_poly.pdbx_strand_id
1 'polypeptide(L)'
;MNRTELLEIAQITKDYKIFSNFEANYNMITIPEFDYAVVNNLSLFVVHDNYDFDSLDQMIKKIDYVMPSIKRIFAKPIIHLTDNDEVLPVETVKLINNKTLNHIATHSELWDDITSDGIKPLKLMTKVYQDNYCIYENMVFARTIDSILGYTKRQMKIIKEMLYSGKILEMNLLERVNHPNYFLALGKLHTGYIRNFSKNYEVINNYYKKLSYDSEILKTRLKRNVYRYNRGYQSNFPLHNSNILQMQKDYHRVYHLLKHFKKIKKNLEILSNDEFLSFKENYKRFV
;
A
#
# COMPACT_ATOMS: atom_id res chain seq x y z
N MET A 1 13.45 31.24 9.11
CA MET A 1 12.12 30.65 8.84
C MET A 1 12.27 29.55 7.82
N ASN A 2 11.89 28.33 8.20
CA ASN A 2 11.91 27.19 7.31
C ASN A 2 10.80 27.29 6.25
N ARG A 3 11.00 26.65 5.10
CA ARG A 3 10.03 26.65 3.97
C ARG A 3 8.66 26.10 4.39
N THR A 4 8.62 25.22 5.37
CA THR A 4 7.39 24.66 5.95
C THR A 4 6.64 25.67 6.81
N GLU A 5 7.33 26.43 7.65
CA GLU A 5 6.76 27.50 8.48
C GLU A 5 6.18 28.63 7.60
N LEU A 6 6.86 28.97 6.50
CA LEU A 6 6.37 29.94 5.52
C LEU A 6 5.11 29.46 4.78
N LEU A 7 4.98 28.16 4.52
CA LEU A 7 3.79 27.57 3.91
C LEU A 7 2.63 27.52 4.90
N GLU A 8 2.88 27.19 6.16
CA GLU A 8 1.88 27.21 7.23
C GLU A 8 1.38 28.64 7.48
N ILE A 9 2.27 29.62 7.56
CA ILE A 9 1.87 31.03 7.72
C ILE A 9 1.11 31.54 6.49
N ALA A 10 1.53 31.17 5.27
CA ALA A 10 0.81 31.52 4.06
C ALA A 10 -0.60 30.89 4.01
N GLN A 11 -0.75 29.66 4.50
CA GLN A 11 -2.04 28.97 4.61
C GLN A 11 -2.94 29.68 5.64
N ILE A 12 -2.41 29.93 6.84
CA ILE A 12 -3.10 30.66 7.92
C ILE A 12 -3.55 32.06 7.46
N THR A 13 -2.70 32.78 6.71
CA THR A 13 -3.05 34.12 6.20
C THR A 13 -4.14 34.06 5.13
N LYS A 14 -4.20 32.96 4.36
CA LYS A 14 -5.27 32.70 3.38
C LYS A 14 -6.59 32.39 4.07
N ASP A 15 -6.54 31.55 5.10
CA ASP A 15 -7.70 31.16 5.90
C ASP A 15 -8.25 32.36 6.69
N TYR A 16 -7.37 33.24 7.18
CA TYR A 16 -7.76 34.49 7.85
C TYR A 16 -8.45 35.48 6.91
N LYS A 17 -8.01 35.58 5.64
CA LYS A 17 -8.67 36.41 4.61
C LYS A 17 -10.04 35.88 4.21
N ILE A 18 -10.21 34.55 4.21
CA ILE A 18 -11.52 33.91 4.00
C ILE A 18 -12.44 34.24 5.18
N PHE A 19 -11.92 34.19 6.41
CA PHE A 19 -12.68 34.54 7.61
C PHE A 19 -13.08 36.02 7.65
N SER A 20 -12.18 36.96 7.32
CA SER A 20 -12.53 38.39 7.34
C SER A 20 -13.55 38.77 6.25
N ASN A 21 -13.48 38.12 5.07
CA ASN A 21 -14.49 38.28 4.02
C ASN A 21 -15.83 37.62 4.40
N PHE A 22 -15.81 36.58 5.21
CA PHE A 22 -17.01 35.93 5.74
C PHE A 22 -17.67 36.81 6.82
N GLU A 23 -16.89 37.38 7.72
CA GLU A 23 -17.35 38.29 8.77
C GLU A 23 -17.91 39.61 8.20
N ALA A 24 -17.28 40.15 7.15
CA ALA A 24 -17.73 41.37 6.49
C ALA A 24 -19.04 41.21 5.68
N ASN A 25 -19.32 40.01 5.17
CA ASN A 25 -20.49 39.75 4.31
C ASN A 25 -21.73 39.27 5.07
N TYR A 26 -21.60 38.84 6.33
CA TYR A 26 -22.66 38.11 7.02
C TYR A 26 -22.84 38.54 8.48
N ASN A 27 -23.35 39.77 8.67
CA ASN A 27 -23.62 40.36 9.99
C ASN A 27 -24.78 39.71 10.77
N MET A 28 -25.62 38.88 10.14
CA MET A 28 -26.66 38.11 10.83
C MET A 28 -26.83 36.75 10.15
N ILE A 29 -26.20 35.72 10.72
CA ILE A 29 -26.33 34.34 10.27
C ILE A 29 -27.31 33.63 11.21
N THR A 30 -28.30 32.93 10.65
CA THR A 30 -29.13 32.01 11.44
C THR A 30 -28.30 30.77 11.82
N ILE A 31 -28.51 30.20 13.01
CA ILE A 31 -27.75 29.03 13.51
C ILE A 31 -27.53 27.91 12.44
N PRO A 32 -28.48 27.59 11.54
CA PRO A 32 -28.28 26.60 10.48
C PRO A 32 -27.28 26.99 9.38
N GLU A 33 -27.25 28.26 8.97
CA GLU A 33 -26.31 28.76 7.96
C GLU A 33 -24.88 28.82 8.51
N PHE A 34 -24.76 29.07 9.82
CA PHE A 34 -23.50 28.98 10.55
C PHE A 34 -23.00 27.53 10.61
N ASP A 35 -23.90 26.59 10.96
CA ASP A 35 -23.56 25.15 10.98
C ASP A 35 -23.16 24.66 9.56
N TYR A 36 -23.78 25.15 8.49
CA TYR A 36 -23.41 24.82 7.10
C TYR A 36 -22.04 25.37 6.70
N ALA A 37 -21.73 26.62 7.06
CA ALA A 37 -20.45 27.25 6.74
C ALA A 37 -19.28 26.65 7.53
N VAL A 38 -19.50 26.25 8.79
CA VAL A 38 -18.48 25.60 9.61
C VAL A 38 -18.11 24.22 9.08
N VAL A 39 -19.08 23.46 8.56
CA VAL A 39 -18.85 22.12 7.99
C VAL A 39 -18.14 22.18 6.63
N ASN A 40 -18.42 23.19 5.80
CA ASN A 40 -17.95 23.21 4.41
C ASN A 40 -16.81 24.20 4.12
N ASN A 41 -16.75 25.35 4.82
CA ASN A 41 -15.81 26.45 4.49
C ASN A 41 -14.72 26.66 5.55
N LEU A 42 -14.90 26.14 6.77
CA LEU A 42 -13.90 26.17 7.84
C LEU A 42 -13.36 24.75 8.03
N SER A 43 -12.26 24.40 7.36
CA SER A 43 -11.55 23.15 7.65
C SER A 43 -10.77 23.29 8.96
N LEU A 44 -11.48 23.40 10.09
CA LEU A 44 -10.84 23.37 11.41
C LEU A 44 -10.24 21.99 11.67
N PHE A 45 -10.77 20.93 11.04
CA PHE A 45 -10.27 19.56 11.08
C PHE A 45 -10.49 18.85 9.75
N VAL A 46 -9.56 17.96 9.37
CA VAL A 46 -9.79 17.00 8.28
C VAL A 46 -10.64 15.86 8.84
N VAL A 47 -11.95 15.90 8.58
CA VAL A 47 -12.81 14.73 8.78
C VAL A 47 -12.64 13.87 7.53
N HIS A 48 -12.03 12.69 7.67
CA HIS A 48 -12.09 11.69 6.61
C HIS A 48 -13.52 11.15 6.59
N ASP A 49 -14.33 11.66 5.66
CA ASP A 49 -15.72 11.21 5.48
C ASP A 49 -15.76 9.67 5.37
N ASN A 50 -16.62 9.05 6.16
CA ASN A 50 -16.93 7.62 6.12
C ASN A 50 -15.76 6.67 6.43
N TYR A 51 -14.86 7.03 7.36
CA TYR A 51 -13.88 6.08 7.88
C TYR A 51 -14.54 5.03 8.79
N ASP A 52 -14.76 3.84 8.24
CA ASP A 52 -15.35 2.72 8.98
C ASP A 52 -14.28 1.90 9.74
N PHE A 53 -14.28 2.01 11.07
CA PHE A 53 -13.40 1.25 11.96
C PHE A 53 -13.66 -0.26 11.90
N ASP A 54 -14.89 -0.70 11.62
CA ASP A 54 -15.22 -2.12 11.52
C ASP A 54 -14.57 -2.73 10.28
N SER A 55 -14.61 -2.01 9.15
CA SER A 55 -13.91 -2.41 7.93
C SER A 55 -12.40 -2.53 8.13
N LEU A 56 -11.79 -1.61 8.90
CA LEU A 56 -10.38 -1.64 9.26
C LEU A 56 -10.05 -2.86 10.10
N ASP A 57 -10.83 -3.12 11.15
CA ASP A 57 -10.63 -4.24 12.06
C ASP A 57 -10.71 -5.58 11.31
N GLN A 58 -11.72 -5.74 10.45
CA GLN A 58 -11.85 -6.91 9.59
C GLN A 58 -10.64 -7.08 8.66
N MET A 59 -10.09 -5.98 8.14
CA MET A 59 -8.95 -6.03 7.25
C MET A 59 -7.66 -6.40 7.99
N ILE A 60 -7.45 -5.85 9.19
CA ILE A 60 -6.33 -6.21 10.06
C ILE A 60 -6.39 -7.69 10.41
N LYS A 61 -7.56 -8.21 10.83
CA LYS A 61 -7.76 -9.64 11.10
C LYS A 61 -7.44 -10.53 9.89
N LYS A 62 -7.80 -10.10 8.68
CA LYS A 62 -7.45 -10.82 7.44
C LYS A 62 -5.95 -10.80 7.18
N ILE A 63 -5.26 -9.68 7.42
CA ILE A 63 -3.81 -9.57 7.28
C ILE A 63 -3.11 -10.47 8.32
N ASP A 64 -3.54 -10.42 9.58
CA ASP A 64 -3.04 -11.26 10.68
C ASP A 64 -3.18 -12.76 10.35
N TYR A 65 -4.33 -13.17 9.80
CA TYR A 65 -4.59 -14.55 9.39
C TYR A 65 -3.62 -15.04 8.30
N VAL A 66 -3.25 -14.17 7.35
CA VAL A 66 -2.39 -14.50 6.20
C VAL A 66 -0.90 -14.34 6.54
N MET A 67 -0.55 -13.57 7.56
CA MET A 67 0.84 -13.27 7.97
C MET A 67 1.72 -14.52 8.17
N PRO A 68 1.27 -15.61 8.83
CA PRO A 68 2.06 -16.83 8.95
C PRO A 68 2.37 -17.50 7.60
N SER A 69 1.42 -17.47 6.67
CA SER A 69 1.59 -18.00 5.32
C SER A 69 2.61 -17.16 4.53
N ILE A 70 2.57 -15.83 4.68
CA ILE A 70 3.58 -14.95 4.09
C ILE A 70 4.99 -15.26 4.63
N LYS A 71 5.13 -15.45 5.95
CA LYS A 71 6.41 -15.82 6.57
C LYS A 71 6.95 -17.14 6.02
N ARG A 72 6.08 -18.14 5.80
CA ARG A 72 6.47 -19.44 5.21
C ARG A 72 6.92 -19.30 3.75
N ILE A 73 6.21 -18.52 2.93
CA ILE A 73 6.60 -18.28 1.53
C ILE A 73 7.95 -17.55 1.45
N PHE A 74 8.19 -16.58 2.34
CA PHE A 74 9.50 -15.92 2.42
C PHE A 74 10.64 -16.87 2.83
N ALA A 75 10.35 -17.89 3.63
CA ALA A 75 11.34 -18.86 4.09
C ALA A 75 11.61 -19.96 3.06
N LYS A 76 10.54 -20.48 2.44
CA LYS A 76 10.60 -21.56 1.45
C LYS A 76 9.63 -21.26 0.30
N PRO A 77 10.05 -20.42 -0.67
CA PRO A 77 9.27 -20.19 -1.89
C PRO A 77 9.21 -21.44 -2.76
N ILE A 78 8.26 -21.46 -3.69
CA ILE A 78 8.34 -22.40 -4.81
C ILE A 78 9.24 -21.77 -5.87
N ILE A 79 10.19 -22.57 -6.34
CA ILE A 79 11.20 -22.19 -7.32
C ILE A 79 11.11 -23.21 -8.44
N HIS A 80 11.19 -22.73 -9.69
CA HIS A 80 11.26 -23.60 -10.85
C HIS A 80 12.71 -23.70 -11.28
N LEU A 81 13.19 -24.89 -11.62
CA LEU A 81 14.52 -25.06 -12.16
C LEU A 81 14.47 -24.77 -13.66
N THR A 82 15.30 -23.85 -14.14
CA THR A 82 15.44 -23.58 -15.57
C THR A 82 16.83 -24.00 -16.04
N ASP A 83 16.87 -24.71 -17.17
CA ASP A 83 18.10 -25.08 -17.86
C ASP A 83 18.47 -23.96 -18.83
N ASN A 84 19.61 -23.31 -18.63
CA ASN A 84 20.18 -22.39 -19.59
C ASN A 84 21.47 -22.99 -20.16
N ASP A 85 21.61 -22.90 -21.49
CA ASP A 85 22.82 -23.32 -22.19
C ASP A 85 23.84 -22.15 -22.13
N GLU A 86 24.96 -22.33 -21.43
CA GLU A 86 26.02 -21.33 -21.27
C GLU A 86 27.37 -21.85 -21.76
N VAL A 87 28.16 -21.01 -22.42
CA VAL A 87 29.52 -21.34 -22.88
C VAL A 87 30.53 -20.97 -21.80
N LEU A 88 31.17 -22.00 -21.24
CA LEU A 88 32.08 -21.88 -20.11
C LEU A 88 33.47 -22.46 -20.45
N PRO A 89 34.56 -22.00 -19.80
CA PRO A 89 35.88 -22.64 -19.92
C PRO A 89 35.82 -24.12 -19.56
N VAL A 90 36.57 -24.96 -20.28
CA VAL A 90 36.55 -26.43 -20.12
C VAL A 90 36.74 -26.87 -18.67
N GLU A 91 37.55 -26.14 -17.91
CA GLU A 91 37.83 -26.40 -16.49
C GLU A 91 36.58 -26.34 -15.59
N THR A 92 35.59 -25.53 -15.97
CA THR A 92 34.37 -25.29 -15.18
C THR A 92 33.17 -26.10 -15.65
N VAL A 93 33.32 -26.80 -16.77
CA VAL A 93 32.27 -27.56 -17.45
C VAL A 93 31.99 -28.84 -16.67
N LYS A 94 30.73 -29.02 -16.25
CA LYS A 94 30.32 -30.20 -15.47
C LYS A 94 29.67 -31.30 -16.30
N LEU A 95 29.08 -30.96 -17.44
CA LEU A 95 28.26 -31.90 -18.22
C LEU A 95 28.39 -31.64 -19.71
N ILE A 96 28.70 -32.69 -20.47
CA ILE A 96 28.91 -32.69 -21.92
C ILE A 96 27.76 -33.47 -22.56
N ASN A 97 27.08 -32.90 -23.55
CA ASN A 97 25.94 -33.48 -24.25
C ASN A 97 26.14 -33.41 -25.76
N ASN A 98 25.32 -34.11 -26.56
CA ASN A 98 25.41 -34.03 -28.02
C ASN A 98 25.29 -32.58 -28.56
N LYS A 99 24.50 -31.73 -27.90
CA LYS A 99 24.43 -30.30 -28.25
C LYS A 99 25.76 -29.58 -28.07
N THR A 100 26.55 -29.94 -27.06
CA THR A 100 27.84 -29.30 -26.76
C THR A 100 28.86 -29.67 -27.82
N LEU A 101 28.84 -30.95 -28.27
CA LEU A 101 29.65 -31.45 -29.38
C LEU A 101 29.29 -30.76 -30.71
N ASN A 102 28.00 -30.63 -31.02
CA ASN A 102 27.56 -29.92 -32.23
C ASN A 102 27.94 -28.43 -32.19
N HIS A 103 27.74 -27.79 -31.05
CA HIS A 103 28.08 -26.38 -30.88
C HIS A 103 29.58 -26.13 -31.09
N ILE A 104 30.45 -26.92 -30.47
CA ILE A 104 31.89 -26.75 -30.68
C ILE A 104 32.32 -27.07 -32.11
N ALA A 105 31.74 -28.08 -32.76
CA ALA A 105 32.03 -28.38 -34.16
C ALA A 105 31.68 -27.22 -35.11
N THR A 106 30.69 -26.40 -34.74
CA THR A 106 30.23 -25.26 -35.54
C THR A 106 31.00 -23.97 -35.23
N HIS A 107 31.49 -23.82 -34.00
CA HIS A 107 32.17 -22.63 -33.51
C HIS A 107 33.68 -22.87 -33.32
N SER A 108 34.45 -22.71 -34.40
CA SER A 108 35.92 -22.87 -34.38
C SER A 108 36.66 -21.85 -33.52
N GLU A 109 36.01 -20.72 -33.22
CA GLU A 109 36.49 -19.69 -32.28
C GLU A 109 36.60 -20.19 -30.82
N LEU A 110 35.99 -21.34 -30.50
CA LEU A 110 36.03 -21.94 -29.16
C LEU A 110 37.12 -23.02 -29.04
N TRP A 111 37.93 -23.20 -30.08
CA TRP A 111 39.04 -24.16 -30.10
C TRP A 111 40.31 -23.49 -29.59
N ASP A 112 41.11 -24.25 -28.86
CA ASP A 112 42.43 -23.83 -28.40
C ASP A 112 43.48 -24.22 -29.45
N ASP A 113 43.46 -25.50 -29.89
CA ASP A 113 44.40 -26.02 -30.88
C ASP A 113 43.79 -27.21 -31.65
N ILE A 114 44.32 -27.49 -32.84
CA ILE A 114 43.92 -28.63 -33.68
C ILE A 114 45.12 -29.57 -33.82
N THR A 115 45.00 -30.76 -33.24
CA THR A 115 46.01 -31.83 -33.34
C THR A 115 45.61 -32.85 -34.40
N SER A 116 46.56 -33.70 -34.82
CA SER A 116 46.31 -34.77 -35.82
C SER A 116 45.20 -35.74 -35.41
N ASP A 117 44.95 -35.88 -34.10
CA ASP A 117 43.98 -36.80 -33.53
C ASP A 117 42.64 -36.13 -33.14
N GLY A 118 42.52 -34.79 -33.23
CA GLY A 118 41.29 -34.11 -32.89
C GLY A 118 41.41 -32.62 -32.56
N ILE A 119 40.38 -32.08 -31.92
CA ILE A 119 40.27 -30.66 -31.58
C ILE A 119 40.38 -30.51 -30.06
N LYS A 120 41.27 -29.63 -29.60
CA LYS A 120 41.39 -29.26 -28.19
C LYS A 120 40.46 -28.07 -27.89
N PRO A 121 39.39 -28.24 -27.09
CA PRO A 121 38.47 -27.16 -26.76
C PRO A 121 39.07 -26.15 -25.77
N LEU A 122 38.82 -24.86 -25.97
CA LEU A 122 39.07 -23.79 -24.99
C LEU A 122 37.84 -23.54 -24.09
N LYS A 123 36.65 -23.55 -24.71
CA LYS A 123 35.36 -23.37 -24.03
C LYS A 123 34.34 -24.35 -24.58
N LEU A 124 33.42 -24.79 -23.73
CA LEU A 124 32.33 -25.69 -24.11
C LEU A 124 31.01 -25.09 -23.66
N MET A 125 29.99 -25.24 -24.51
CA MET A 125 28.62 -25.03 -24.11
C MET A 125 28.22 -26.10 -23.09
N THR A 126 27.53 -25.74 -22.01
CA THR A 126 27.03 -26.66 -21.00
C THR A 126 25.69 -26.21 -20.48
N LYS A 127 24.91 -27.15 -19.93
CA LYS A 127 23.68 -26.81 -19.23
C LYS A 127 23.98 -26.38 -17.81
N VAL A 128 23.64 -25.14 -17.49
CA VAL A 128 23.67 -24.60 -16.14
C VAL A 128 22.24 -24.54 -15.62
N TYR A 129 22.00 -25.23 -14.50
CA TYR A 129 20.72 -25.17 -13.80
C TYR A 129 20.66 -23.89 -12.97
N GLN A 130 19.68 -23.04 -13.27
CA GLN A 130 19.44 -21.79 -12.54
C GLN A 130 18.08 -21.84 -11.83
N ASP A 131 18.07 -21.32 -10.61
CA ASP A 131 16.86 -21.18 -9.80
C ASP A 131 16.00 -20.01 -10.33
N ASN A 132 14.87 -20.32 -10.95
CA ASN A 132 13.92 -19.33 -11.41
C ASN A 132 12.90 -18.99 -10.31
N TYR A 133 13.07 -17.80 -9.72
CA TYR A 133 12.15 -17.22 -8.74
C TYR A 133 10.96 -16.49 -9.39
N CYS A 134 11.01 -16.23 -10.69
CA CYS A 134 10.03 -15.45 -11.45
C CYS A 134 8.88 -16.33 -11.97
N ILE A 135 8.26 -17.10 -11.07
CA ILE A 135 7.03 -17.82 -11.36
C ILE A 135 5.84 -16.91 -11.08
N TYR A 136 4.75 -17.08 -11.82
CA TYR A 136 3.51 -16.33 -11.68
C TYR A 136 3.04 -16.21 -10.22
N GLU A 137 3.13 -17.28 -9.44
CA GLU A 137 2.71 -17.31 -8.03
C GLU A 137 3.57 -16.41 -7.13
N ASN A 138 4.87 -16.34 -7.41
CA ASN A 138 5.78 -15.46 -6.68
C ASN A 138 5.56 -13.99 -7.08
N MET A 139 5.16 -13.72 -8.32
CA MET A 139 4.73 -12.39 -8.75
C MET A 139 3.44 -11.96 -8.05
N VAL A 140 2.44 -12.86 -7.98
CA VAL A 140 1.20 -12.65 -7.22
C VAL A 140 1.54 -12.36 -5.76
N PHE A 141 2.40 -13.16 -5.15
CA PHE A 141 2.88 -12.97 -3.78
C PHE A 141 3.53 -11.60 -3.58
N ALA A 142 4.48 -11.19 -4.42
CA ALA A 142 5.11 -9.88 -4.34
C ALA A 142 4.08 -8.74 -4.43
N ARG A 143 3.08 -8.89 -5.31
CA ARG A 143 2.00 -7.90 -5.44
C ARG A 143 1.11 -7.82 -4.21
N THR A 144 0.86 -8.93 -3.54
CA THR A 144 0.10 -8.93 -2.29
C THR A 144 0.82 -8.15 -1.20
N ILE A 145 2.15 -8.31 -1.11
CA ILE A 145 2.97 -7.58 -0.14
C ILE A 145 2.91 -6.08 -0.43
N ASP A 146 3.06 -5.67 -1.69
CA ASP A 146 2.94 -4.26 -2.07
C ASP A 146 1.55 -3.69 -1.74
N SER A 147 0.50 -4.49 -1.92
CA SER A 147 -0.88 -4.08 -1.60
C SER A 147 -1.08 -3.93 -0.09
N ILE A 148 -0.54 -4.84 0.71
CA ILE A 148 -0.56 -4.76 2.18
C ILE A 148 0.23 -3.53 2.63
N LEU A 149 1.47 -3.34 2.18
CA LEU A 149 2.30 -2.20 2.54
C LEU A 149 1.69 -0.86 2.11
N GLY A 150 1.08 -0.81 0.92
CA GLY A 150 0.36 0.36 0.44
C GLY A 150 -0.86 0.67 1.30
N TYR A 151 -1.63 -0.34 1.68
CA TYR A 151 -2.78 -0.20 2.55
C TYR A 151 -2.38 0.25 3.96
N THR A 152 -1.45 -0.47 4.61
CA THR A 152 -0.99 -0.13 5.98
C THR A 152 -0.45 1.29 6.03
N LYS A 153 0.34 1.72 5.05
CA LYS A 153 0.85 3.11 4.96
C LYS A 153 -0.28 4.14 4.88
N ARG A 154 -1.31 3.90 4.07
CA ARG A 154 -2.47 4.82 3.95
C ARG A 154 -3.25 4.87 5.26
N GLN A 155 -3.55 3.72 5.85
CA GLN A 155 -4.29 3.64 7.10
C GLN A 155 -3.53 4.29 8.26
N MET A 156 -2.23 4.04 8.37
CA MET A 156 -1.38 4.70 9.37
C MET A 156 -1.34 6.22 9.19
N LYS A 157 -1.37 6.74 7.95
CA LYS A 157 -1.43 8.18 7.68
C LYS A 157 -2.75 8.76 8.18
N ILE A 158 -3.88 8.14 7.82
CA ILE A 158 -5.21 8.56 8.26
C ILE A 158 -5.31 8.57 9.79
N ILE A 159 -4.87 7.49 10.44
CA ILE A 159 -4.88 7.39 11.90
C ILE A 159 -4.01 8.48 12.54
N LYS A 160 -2.82 8.77 12.01
CA LYS A 160 -1.98 9.87 12.52
C LYS A 160 -2.65 11.22 12.40
N GLU A 161 -3.30 11.48 11.27
CA GLU A 161 -4.05 12.73 11.05
C GLU A 161 -5.21 12.84 12.05
N MET A 162 -5.97 11.75 12.28
CA MET A 162 -7.02 11.72 13.28
C MET A 162 -6.52 11.97 14.71
N LEU A 163 -5.39 11.37 15.09
CA LEU A 163 -4.74 11.58 16.39
C LEU A 163 -4.26 13.03 16.56
N TYR A 164 -3.69 13.60 15.50
CA TYR A 164 -3.21 14.98 15.50
C TYR A 164 -4.36 15.98 15.59
N SER A 165 -5.43 15.78 14.81
CA SER A 165 -6.66 16.57 14.88
C SER A 165 -7.29 16.55 16.28
N GLY A 166 -7.32 15.38 16.93
CA GLY A 166 -7.78 15.25 18.32
C GLY A 166 -6.98 16.10 19.30
N LYS A 167 -5.65 16.15 19.14
CA LYS A 167 -4.77 16.97 19.98
C LYS A 167 -4.94 18.48 19.72
N ILE A 168 -5.08 18.89 18.46
CA ILE A 168 -5.34 20.29 18.12
C ILE A 168 -6.68 20.75 18.71
N LEU A 169 -7.72 19.90 18.64
CA LEU A 169 -9.02 20.16 19.27
C LEU A 169 -8.87 20.47 20.76
N GLU A 170 -8.14 19.63 21.50
CA GLU A 170 -7.89 19.84 22.93
C GLU A 170 -7.13 21.14 23.21
N MET A 171 -6.12 21.47 22.41
CA MET A 171 -5.33 22.69 22.58
C MET A 171 -6.13 23.96 22.27
N ASN A 172 -6.92 23.96 21.19
CA ASN A 172 -7.78 25.09 20.80
C ASN A 172 -8.87 25.42 21.83
N LEU A 173 -9.33 24.42 22.59
CA LEU A 173 -10.28 24.66 23.69
C LEU A 173 -9.64 25.33 24.91
N LEU A 174 -8.34 25.13 25.12
CA LEU A 174 -7.61 25.72 26.24
C LEU A 174 -7.26 27.19 25.96
N GLU A 175 -7.16 27.58 24.69
CA GLU A 175 -6.86 28.95 24.28
C GLU A 175 -8.07 29.89 24.43
N ARG A 176 -8.04 30.73 25.47
CA ARG A 176 -9.12 31.65 25.90
C ARG A 176 -9.44 32.80 24.94
N VAL A 177 -8.77 32.88 23.78
CA VAL A 177 -8.83 34.04 22.86
C VAL A 177 -9.90 33.88 21.77
N ASN A 178 -10.51 32.69 21.63
CA ASN A 178 -11.43 32.43 20.53
C ASN A 178 -12.87 32.96 20.80
N HIS A 179 -13.55 33.43 19.74
CA HIS A 179 -14.91 33.99 19.81
C HIS A 179 -15.93 32.97 20.38
N PRO A 180 -16.96 33.38 21.16
CA PRO A 180 -17.95 32.46 21.75
C PRO A 180 -18.65 31.54 20.74
N ASN A 181 -18.96 32.04 19.53
CA ASN A 181 -19.53 31.22 18.45
C ASN A 181 -18.56 30.15 17.94
N TYR A 182 -17.26 30.44 17.91
CA TYR A 182 -16.22 29.46 17.59
C TYR A 182 -16.20 28.33 18.64
N PHE A 183 -16.25 28.69 19.93
CA PHE A 183 -16.34 27.70 21.00
C PHE A 183 -17.63 26.88 20.97
N LEU A 184 -18.78 27.45 20.56
CA LEU A 184 -20.03 26.72 20.42
C LEU A 184 -20.02 25.74 19.24
N ALA A 185 -19.51 26.17 18.07
CA ALA A 185 -19.33 25.30 16.90
C ALA A 185 -18.32 24.19 17.20
N LEU A 186 -17.18 24.56 17.78
CA LEU A 186 -16.16 23.64 18.25
C LEU A 186 -16.76 22.68 19.27
N GLY A 187 -17.51 23.15 20.26
CA GLY A 187 -18.17 22.34 21.29
C GLY A 187 -19.20 21.35 20.73
N LYS A 188 -20.03 21.74 19.75
CA LYS A 188 -20.98 20.82 19.09
C LYS A 188 -20.26 19.75 18.27
N LEU A 189 -19.24 20.12 17.49
CA LEU A 189 -18.43 19.17 16.72
C LEU A 189 -17.59 18.28 17.65
N HIS A 190 -17.00 18.86 18.69
CA HIS A 190 -16.20 18.21 19.72
C HIS A 190 -17.03 17.23 20.54
N THR A 191 -18.26 17.55 20.96
CA THR A 191 -19.09 16.62 21.75
C THR A 191 -19.51 15.38 20.96
N GLY A 192 -19.77 15.50 19.65
CA GLY A 192 -20.03 14.35 18.78
C GLY A 192 -18.76 13.55 18.45
N TYR A 193 -17.71 14.24 18.01
CA TYR A 193 -16.44 13.63 17.60
C TYR A 193 -15.71 13.00 18.79
N ILE A 194 -15.58 13.67 19.94
CA ILE A 194 -14.83 13.17 21.10
C ILE A 194 -15.58 12.16 21.92
N ARG A 195 -16.92 12.16 21.98
CA ARG A 195 -17.64 11.04 22.60
C ARG A 195 -17.33 9.72 21.90
N ASN A 196 -17.13 9.74 20.58
CA ASN A 196 -16.75 8.57 19.81
C ASN A 196 -15.22 8.35 19.81
N PHE A 197 -14.45 9.43 19.67
CA PHE A 197 -12.99 9.37 19.57
C PHE A 197 -12.32 9.03 20.90
N SER A 198 -12.74 9.58 22.04
CA SER A 198 -12.20 9.21 23.36
C SER A 198 -12.46 7.74 23.71
N LYS A 199 -13.66 7.23 23.40
CA LYS A 199 -14.00 5.80 23.51
C LYS A 199 -13.12 4.92 22.62
N ASN A 200 -12.76 5.42 21.44
CA ASN A 200 -12.02 4.66 20.43
C ASN A 200 -10.51 4.98 20.42
N TYR A 201 -10.01 5.92 21.23
CA TYR A 201 -8.64 6.41 21.16
C TYR A 201 -7.61 5.30 21.43
N GLU A 202 -7.86 4.50 22.46
CA GLU A 202 -7.03 3.34 22.78
C GLU A 202 -7.07 2.30 21.65
N VAL A 203 -8.25 2.08 21.07
CA VAL A 203 -8.46 1.14 19.97
C VAL A 203 -7.69 1.60 18.72
N ILE A 204 -7.78 2.88 18.38
CA ILE A 204 -7.06 3.53 17.28
C ILE A 204 -5.54 3.41 17.46
N ASN A 205 -5.05 3.67 18.67
CA ASN A 205 -3.63 3.51 18.99
C ASN A 205 -3.18 2.04 18.89
N ASN A 206 -4.03 1.10 19.31
CA ASN A 206 -3.75 -0.33 19.16
C ASN A 206 -3.71 -0.74 17.68
N TYR A 207 -4.61 -0.22 16.84
CA TYR A 207 -4.56 -0.44 15.39
C TYR A 207 -3.30 0.15 14.77
N TYR A 208 -2.91 1.36 15.15
CA TYR A 208 -1.67 1.96 14.69
C TYR A 208 -0.45 1.10 15.03
N LYS A 209 -0.36 0.62 16.28
CA LYS A 209 0.72 -0.27 16.73
C LYS A 209 0.75 -1.57 15.93
N LYS A 210 -0.40 -2.22 15.71
CA LYS A 210 -0.51 -3.45 14.91
C LYS A 210 -0.07 -3.23 13.46
N LEU A 211 -0.61 -2.20 12.80
CA LEU A 211 -0.25 -1.86 11.43
C LEU A 211 1.24 -1.53 11.29
N SER A 212 1.82 -0.83 12.28
CA SER A 212 3.26 -0.54 12.32
C SER A 212 4.08 -1.83 12.40
N TYR A 213 3.73 -2.72 13.33
CA TYR A 213 4.38 -4.01 13.53
C TYR A 213 4.34 -4.89 12.27
N ASP A 214 3.17 -5.02 11.64
CA ASP A 214 3.02 -5.77 10.39
C ASP A 214 3.86 -5.17 9.26
N SER A 215 3.89 -3.83 9.17
CA SER A 215 4.70 -3.14 8.16
C SER A 215 6.19 -3.39 8.35
N GLU A 216 6.67 -3.43 9.60
CA GLU A 216 8.08 -3.68 9.92
C GLU A 216 8.48 -5.14 9.65
N ILE A 217 7.63 -6.11 10.03
CA ILE A 217 7.86 -7.53 9.70
C ILE A 217 8.01 -7.72 8.20
N LEU A 218 7.16 -7.09 7.41
CA LEU A 218 7.22 -7.22 5.96
C LEU A 218 8.46 -6.52 5.40
N LYS A 219 8.77 -5.29 5.84
CA LYS A 219 9.95 -4.52 5.39
C LYS A 219 11.26 -5.27 5.62
N THR A 220 11.44 -5.92 6.77
CA THR A 220 12.66 -6.68 7.07
C THR A 220 12.88 -7.87 6.12
N ARG A 221 11.80 -8.42 5.54
CA ARG A 221 11.83 -9.60 4.66
C ARG A 221 11.90 -9.26 3.17
N LEU A 222 11.78 -7.99 2.79
CA LEU A 222 11.83 -7.56 1.38
C LEU A 222 13.18 -7.84 0.70
N LYS A 223 14.27 -8.05 1.46
CA LYS A 223 15.59 -8.38 0.90
C LYS A 223 15.69 -9.79 0.30
N ARG A 224 14.70 -10.66 0.53
CA ARG A 224 14.69 -12.05 0.04
C ARG A 224 14.52 -12.11 -1.48
N ASN A 225 15.20 -13.07 -2.12
CA ASN A 225 15.23 -13.28 -3.57
C ASN A 225 13.83 -13.32 -4.20
N VAL A 226 12.88 -13.99 -3.54
CA VAL A 226 11.47 -14.11 -3.97
C VAL A 226 10.82 -12.76 -4.25
N TYR A 227 11.07 -11.77 -3.39
CA TYR A 227 10.50 -10.44 -3.58
C TYR A 227 11.41 -9.59 -4.46
N ARG A 228 12.74 -9.67 -4.29
CA ARG A 228 13.71 -8.86 -5.03
C ARG A 228 13.62 -9.06 -6.54
N TYR A 229 13.53 -10.31 -7.00
CA TYR A 229 13.47 -10.64 -8.43
C TYR A 229 12.10 -10.35 -9.05
N ASN A 230 11.04 -10.33 -8.24
CA ASN A 230 9.67 -10.07 -8.69
C ASN A 230 9.22 -8.61 -8.47
N ARG A 231 10.13 -7.74 -8.03
CA ARG A 231 9.83 -6.32 -7.81
C ARG A 231 9.73 -5.60 -9.16
N GLY A 232 8.63 -4.91 -9.39
CA GLY A 232 8.44 -4.08 -10.60
C GLY A 232 7.60 -4.72 -11.71
N TYR A 233 7.03 -5.91 -11.47
CA TYR A 233 6.04 -6.47 -12.40
C TYR A 233 4.81 -5.56 -12.52
N GLN A 234 4.28 -5.42 -13.75
CA GLN A 234 3.20 -4.49 -14.04
C GLN A 234 1.97 -4.73 -13.15
N SER A 235 1.43 -3.64 -12.60
CA SER A 235 0.27 -3.62 -11.69
C SER A 235 -0.98 -4.29 -12.27
N ASN A 236 -1.11 -4.37 -13.59
CA ASN A 236 -2.36 -4.65 -14.29
C ASN A 236 -2.43 -6.05 -14.90
N PHE A 237 -1.85 -7.06 -14.25
CA PHE A 237 -1.99 -8.43 -14.74
C PHE A 237 -3.36 -9.04 -14.35
N PRO A 238 -4.03 -9.76 -15.26
CA PRO A 238 -5.24 -10.53 -14.97
C PRO A 238 -4.94 -11.63 -13.95
N LEU A 239 -5.80 -11.76 -12.93
CA LEU A 239 -5.67 -12.83 -11.92
C LEU A 239 -6.16 -14.14 -12.53
N HIS A 240 -5.22 -14.98 -12.93
CA HIS A 240 -5.49 -16.36 -13.30
C HIS A 240 -5.43 -17.28 -12.08
N ASN A 241 -6.28 -18.30 -12.09
CA ASN A 241 -6.21 -19.41 -11.15
C ASN A 241 -5.16 -20.40 -11.68
N SER A 242 -4.04 -20.55 -10.99
CA SER A 242 -3.10 -21.64 -11.26
C SER A 242 -3.29 -22.76 -10.24
N ASN A 243 -2.84 -23.98 -10.59
CA ASN A 243 -2.91 -25.13 -9.69
C ASN A 243 -2.17 -24.87 -8.37
N ILE A 244 -1.04 -24.17 -8.42
CA ILE A 244 -0.25 -23.85 -7.22
C ILE A 244 -1.01 -22.87 -6.31
N LEU A 245 -1.65 -21.82 -6.88
CA LEU A 245 -2.48 -20.90 -6.09
C LEU A 245 -3.73 -21.57 -5.52
N GLN A 246 -4.26 -22.61 -6.15
CA GLN A 246 -5.46 -23.29 -5.67
C GLN A 246 -5.14 -24.38 -4.64
N MET A 247 -4.12 -25.20 -4.88
CA MET A 247 -3.84 -26.40 -4.09
C MET A 247 -2.90 -26.12 -2.92
N GLN A 248 -1.97 -25.17 -3.05
CA GLN A 248 -1.04 -24.88 -1.98
C GLN A 248 -1.64 -23.89 -0.97
N LYS A 249 -1.89 -24.39 0.24
CA LYS A 249 -2.51 -23.64 1.35
C LYS A 249 -1.96 -22.22 1.56
N ASP A 250 -0.65 -22.03 1.48
CA ASP A 250 -0.04 -20.72 1.75
C ASP A 250 -0.25 -19.72 0.62
N TYR A 251 -0.05 -20.13 -0.63
CA TYR A 251 -0.28 -19.27 -1.80
C TYR A 251 -1.77 -19.01 -2.02
N HIS A 252 -2.62 -19.99 -1.70
CA HIS A 252 -4.07 -19.85 -1.73
C HIS A 252 -4.56 -18.72 -0.84
N ARG A 253 -4.10 -18.68 0.42
CA ARG A 253 -4.45 -17.62 1.38
C ARG A 253 -4.03 -16.23 0.90
N VAL A 254 -2.82 -16.15 0.34
CA VAL A 254 -2.27 -14.92 -0.24
C VAL A 254 -3.10 -14.46 -1.44
N TYR A 255 -3.48 -15.37 -2.33
CA TYR A 255 -4.31 -15.10 -3.50
C TYR A 255 -5.68 -14.53 -3.12
N HIS A 256 -6.36 -15.14 -2.13
CA HIS A 256 -7.65 -14.66 -1.64
C HIS A 256 -7.59 -13.23 -1.07
N LEU A 257 -6.51 -12.90 -0.36
CA LEU A 257 -6.30 -11.56 0.17
C LEU A 257 -6.14 -10.53 -0.97
N LEU A 258 -5.37 -10.87 -2.02
CA LEU A 258 -5.22 -9.98 -3.19
C LEU A 258 -6.54 -9.75 -3.92
N LYS A 259 -7.35 -10.80 -4.08
CA LYS A 259 -8.69 -10.71 -4.68
C LYS A 259 -9.57 -9.74 -3.90
N HIS A 260 -9.49 -9.76 -2.56
CA HIS A 260 -10.19 -8.82 -1.70
C HIS A 260 -9.72 -7.37 -1.92
N PHE A 261 -8.42 -7.13 -1.99
CA PHE A 261 -7.86 -5.80 -2.30
C PHE A 261 -8.31 -5.27 -3.67
N LYS A 262 -8.33 -6.11 -4.71
CA LYS A 262 -8.83 -5.69 -6.04
C LYS A 262 -10.32 -5.36 -6.02
N LYS A 263 -11.13 -6.11 -5.26
CA LYS A 263 -12.57 -5.82 -5.10
C LYS A 263 -12.80 -4.46 -4.42
N ILE A 264 -12.06 -4.16 -3.35
CA ILE A 264 -12.12 -2.86 -2.68
C ILE A 264 -11.78 -1.73 -3.66
N LYS A 265 -10.70 -1.89 -4.45
CA LYS A 265 -10.30 -0.88 -5.42
C LYS A 265 -11.37 -0.64 -6.50
N LYS A 266 -11.99 -1.70 -7.02
CA LYS A 266 -13.07 -1.59 -8.00
C LYS A 266 -14.30 -0.88 -7.44
N ASN A 267 -14.66 -1.15 -6.19
CA ASN A 267 -15.78 -0.47 -5.53
C ASN A 267 -15.50 1.04 -5.38
N LEU A 268 -14.30 1.42 -4.96
CA LEU A 268 -13.89 2.83 -4.84
C LEU A 268 -13.94 3.60 -6.18
N GLU A 269 -13.67 2.94 -7.31
CA GLU A 269 -13.76 3.56 -8.64
C GLU A 269 -15.22 3.82 -9.07
N ILE A 270 -16.20 3.04 -8.57
CA ILE A 270 -17.63 3.16 -8.91
C ILE A 270 -18.31 4.30 -8.11
N LEU A 271 -17.78 4.68 -6.95
CA LEU A 271 -18.36 5.70 -6.05
C LEU A 271 -18.29 7.16 -6.57
N SER A 272 -17.90 7.40 -7.83
CA SER A 272 -17.31 8.69 -8.22
C SER A 272 -18.21 9.70 -8.95
N ASN A 273 -19.52 9.52 -9.11
CA ASN A 273 -20.40 10.64 -9.56
C ASN A 273 -21.87 10.53 -9.12
N ASP A 274 -22.48 9.34 -9.18
CA ASP A 274 -23.93 9.21 -8.97
C ASP A 274 -24.36 9.28 -7.48
N GLU A 275 -23.49 8.86 -6.56
CA GLU A 275 -23.75 8.92 -5.11
C GLU A 275 -23.65 10.36 -4.55
N PHE A 276 -22.84 11.22 -5.17
CA PHE A 276 -22.75 12.64 -4.80
C PHE A 276 -24.03 13.40 -5.17
N LEU A 277 -24.63 13.06 -6.32
CA LEU A 277 -25.92 13.60 -6.76
C LEU A 277 -27.08 13.15 -5.86
N SER A 278 -27.11 11.87 -5.47
CA SER A 278 -28.17 11.35 -4.60
C SER A 278 -28.09 11.88 -3.16
N PHE A 279 -26.88 12.15 -2.64
CA PHE A 279 -26.69 12.77 -1.34
C PHE A 279 -27.21 14.22 -1.32
N LYS A 280 -26.99 14.98 -2.40
CA LYS A 280 -27.49 16.36 -2.56
C LYS A 280 -29.03 16.42 -2.64
N GLU A 281 -29.66 15.40 -3.22
CA GLU A 281 -31.13 15.30 -3.29
C GLU A 281 -31.75 14.89 -1.95
N ASN A 282 -31.12 13.98 -1.21
CA ASN A 282 -31.63 13.50 0.08
C ASN A 282 -31.49 14.54 1.19
N TYR A 283 -30.45 15.38 1.17
CA TYR A 283 -30.28 16.43 2.17
C TYR A 283 -31.42 17.47 2.14
N LYS A 284 -32.02 17.72 0.97
CA LYS A 284 -33.22 18.58 0.82
C LYS A 284 -34.51 17.97 1.36
N ARG A 285 -34.52 16.67 1.70
CA ARG A 285 -35.70 15.97 2.22
C ARG A 285 -35.70 15.80 3.73
N PHE A 286 -34.56 16.01 4.39
CA PHE A 286 -34.41 15.91 5.85
C PHE A 286 -34.39 17.28 6.55
N VAL A 287 -34.56 18.36 5.79
CA VAL A 287 -34.91 19.72 6.25
C VAL A 287 -36.34 20.00 5.82
#